data_AF-A0A972MJD7-F1
#
_entry.id   AF-A0A972MJD7-F1
#
_cell.length_a   1.000
_cell.length_b   1.000
_cell.length_c   1.000
_cell.angle_alpha   90.00
_cell.angle_beta   90.00
_cell.angle_gamma   90.00
#
_symmetry.space_group_name_H-M   'P 1'
#
loop_
_entity.id
_entity.type
_entity.pdbx_description
1 polymer ?
#
loop_
_entity_poly.entity_id
_entity_poly.type
_entity_poly.pdbx_seq_one_letter_code
_entity_poly.pdbx_strand_id
1 'polypeptide(L)'
;MIMIRINPYWDFKNIQQIKDVEEVSKEFEAMFVRMILKEFRKTIPNGLFNTSFSSKMYWDMFDMQMAEIISSGQIGLKAYIQKALESYSKYMGE
;
A
#
# COMPACT_ATOMS: atom_id res chain seq x y z
N MET A 1 -20.91 -8.77 -30.42
CA MET A 1 -19.81 -7.89 -30.88
C MET A 1 -19.28 -7.16 -29.65
N ILE A 2 -18.05 -7.48 -29.20
CA ILE A 2 -17.45 -6.86 -28.01
C ILE A 2 -16.73 -5.59 -28.46
N MET A 3 -17.18 -4.42 -27.98
CA MET A 3 -16.46 -3.16 -28.22
C MET A 3 -15.19 -3.13 -27.38
N ILE A 4 -14.04 -3.30 -28.02
CA ILE A 4 -12.74 -3.03 -27.40
C ILE A 4 -12.58 -1.51 -27.37
N ARG A 5 -12.69 -0.89 -26.18
CA ARG A 5 -12.31 0.51 -26.01
C ARG A 5 -10.79 0.60 -25.98
N ILE A 6 -10.20 1.16 -27.04
CA ILE A 6 -8.77 1.45 -27.09
C ILE A 6 -8.55 2.74 -26.31
N ASN A 7 -7.85 2.65 -25.18
CA ASN A 7 -7.45 3.82 -24.41
C ASN A 7 -6.05 4.25 -24.88
N PRO A 8 -5.91 5.36 -25.62
CA PRO A 8 -4.63 5.76 -26.18
C PRO A 8 -3.66 6.27 -25.10
N TYR A 9 -2.36 6.09 -25.32
CA TYR A 9 -1.30 6.49 -24.36
C TYR A 9 -1.21 8.01 -24.14
N TRP A 10 -1.78 8.81 -25.04
CA TRP A 10 -1.91 10.25 -24.91
C TRP A 10 -3.22 10.69 -24.23
N ASP A 11 -4.02 9.77 -23.67
CA ASP A 11 -5.20 10.15 -22.87
C ASP A 11 -4.80 10.58 -21.46
N PHE A 12 -4.62 11.90 -21.30
CA PHE A 12 -4.24 12.54 -20.04
C PHE A 12 -5.35 12.51 -18.98
N LYS A 13 -6.57 12.08 -19.31
CA LYS A 13 -7.68 12.03 -18.36
C LYS A 13 -7.43 11.09 -17.18
N ASN A 14 -6.56 10.08 -17.36
CA ASN A 14 -6.09 9.20 -16.29
C ASN A 14 -4.76 9.64 -15.65
N ILE A 15 -4.04 10.59 -16.25
CA ILE A 15 -2.68 10.98 -15.84
C ILE A 15 -2.71 12.03 -14.71
N GLN A 16 -3.82 12.76 -14.57
CA GLN A 16 -4.01 13.80 -13.53
C GLN A 16 -4.85 13.34 -12.34
N GLN A 17 -4.99 12.03 -12.12
CA GLN A 17 -5.64 11.53 -10.91
C GLN A 17 -4.74 11.78 -9.69
N ILE A 18 -4.90 12.95 -9.10
CA ILE A 18 -4.56 13.16 -7.70
C ILE A 18 -5.48 12.21 -6.93
N LYS A 19 -4.90 11.13 -6.39
CA LYS A 19 -5.63 10.18 -5.57
C LYS A 19 -6.30 10.91 -4.41
N ASP A 20 -7.52 10.52 -4.08
CA ASP A 20 -8.21 11.11 -2.95
C ASP A 20 -7.48 10.79 -1.63
N VAL A 21 -7.62 11.66 -0.64
CA VAL A 21 -6.98 11.51 0.68
C VAL A 21 -7.35 10.17 1.31
N GLU A 22 -8.57 9.68 1.09
CA GLU A 22 -9.00 8.38 1.58
C GLU A 22 -8.18 7.22 0.95
N GLU A 23 -7.98 7.27 -0.36
CA GLU A 23 -7.24 6.25 -1.12
C GLU A 23 -5.76 6.26 -0.72
N VAL A 24 -5.16 7.45 -0.64
CA VAL A 24 -3.79 7.62 -0.16
C VAL A 24 -3.65 7.07 1.26
N SER A 25 -4.58 7.40 2.17
CA SER A 25 -4.52 6.94 3.56
C SER A 25 -4.59 5.42 3.68
N LYS A 26 -5.38 4.75 2.83
CA LYS A 26 -5.47 3.29 2.76
C LYS A 26 -4.16 2.66 2.27
N GLU A 27 -3.56 3.23 1.22
CA GLU A 27 -2.27 2.75 0.69
C GLU A 27 -1.14 2.90 1.72
N PHE A 28 -1.11 4.01 2.46
CA PHE A 28 -0.15 4.21 3.54
C PHE A 28 -0.36 3.24 4.71
N GLU A 29 -1.61 2.94 5.08
CA GLU A 29 -1.89 1.92 6.10
C GLU A 29 -1.37 0.54 5.66
N ALA A 30 -1.63 0.13 4.42
CA ALA A 30 -1.09 -1.11 3.86
C ALA A 30 0.45 -1.13 3.86
N MET A 31 1.09 -0.03 3.46
CA MET A 31 2.56 0.09 3.50
C MET A 31 3.10 -0.07 4.92
N PHE A 32 2.46 0.57 5.90
CA PHE A 32 2.88 0.50 7.29
C PHE A 32 2.71 -0.91 7.87
N VAL A 33 1.59 -1.58 7.60
CA VAL A 33 1.38 -2.97 7.99
C VAL A 33 2.45 -3.88 7.39
N ARG A 34 2.78 -3.70 6.11
CA ARG A 34 3.85 -4.44 5.46
C ARG A 34 5.20 -4.23 6.14
N MET A 35 5.52 -3.01 6.57
CA MET A 35 6.72 -2.74 7.36
C MET A 35 6.70 -3.48 8.69
N ILE A 36 5.58 -3.45 9.41
CA ILE A 36 5.42 -4.20 10.66
C ILE A 36 5.65 -5.69 10.45
N LEU A 37 5.00 -6.29 9.44
CA LEU A 37 5.15 -7.72 9.12
C LEU A 37 6.61 -8.06 8.80
N LYS A 38 7.28 -7.19 8.04
CA LYS A 38 8.69 -7.35 7.71
C LYS A 38 9.59 -7.29 8.95
N GLU A 39 9.37 -6.33 9.84
CA GLU A 39 10.13 -6.22 11.09
C GLU A 39 9.85 -7.40 12.02
N PHE A 40 8.59 -7.84 12.16
CA PHE A 40 8.26 -9.05 12.90
C PHE A 40 8.93 -10.28 12.32
N ARG A 41 9.02 -10.43 11.00
CA ARG A 41 9.74 -11.57 10.43
C ARG A 41 11.23 -11.56 10.77
N LYS A 42 11.86 -10.38 10.84
CA LYS A 42 13.28 -10.28 11.23
C LYS A 42 13.55 -10.77 12.65
N THR A 43 12.54 -10.77 13.54
CA THR A 43 12.69 -11.31 14.90
C THR A 43 12.60 -12.83 14.94
N ILE A 44 12.06 -13.47 13.89
CA ILE A 44 12.01 -14.92 13.76
C ILE A 44 13.41 -15.43 13.34
N PRO A 45 14.01 -16.38 14.08
CA PRO A 45 15.32 -16.92 13.74
C PRO A 45 15.34 -17.49 12.30
N ASN A 46 16.41 -17.23 11.56
CA ASN A 46 16.57 -17.76 10.21
C ASN A 46 16.74 -19.28 10.26
N GLY A 47 15.69 -20.03 9.93
CA GLY A 47 15.78 -21.48 9.67
C GLY A 47 16.38 -21.78 8.28
N LEU A 48 16.61 -23.05 7.99
CA LEU A 48 17.16 -23.57 6.72
C LEU A 48 16.44 -23.05 5.46
N PHE A 49 15.17 -22.66 5.57
CA PHE A 49 14.32 -22.22 4.46
C PHE A 49 14.33 -20.71 4.17
N ASN A 50 15.00 -19.87 4.97
CA ASN A 50 14.90 -18.39 4.87
C ASN A 50 16.07 -17.69 4.17
N THR A 51 17.03 -18.45 3.64
CA THR A 51 18.31 -17.88 3.17
C THR A 51 18.36 -17.66 1.66
N SER A 52 17.59 -18.40 0.87
CA SER A 52 17.62 -18.31 -0.59
C SER A 52 16.91 -17.05 -1.12
N PHE A 53 17.36 -16.56 -2.28
CA PHE A 53 16.75 -15.41 -2.95
C PHE A 53 15.26 -15.65 -3.27
N SER A 54 14.93 -16.83 -3.79
CA SER A 54 13.55 -17.21 -4.11
C SER A 54 12.64 -17.21 -2.88
N SER A 55 13.16 -17.67 -1.73
CA SER A 55 12.41 -17.63 -0.46
C SER A 55 12.13 -16.19 -0.03
N LYS A 56 13.14 -15.31 -0.08
CA LYS A 56 12.97 -13.88 0.25
C LYS A 56 11.93 -13.21 -0.66
N MET A 57 11.98 -13.49 -1.96
CA MET A 57 11.02 -12.95 -2.92
C MET A 57 9.59 -13.45 -2.64
N TYR A 58 9.41 -14.74 -2.36
CA TYR A 58 8.11 -15.28 -1.94
C TYR A 58 7.60 -14.58 -0.67
N TRP A 59 8.45 -14.42 0.33
CA TRP A 59 8.10 -13.78 1.59
C TRP A 59 7.74 -12.31 1.47
N ASP A 60 8.40 -11.58 0.56
CA ASP A 60 8.07 -10.19 0.24
C ASP A 60 6.71 -10.10 -0.47
N MET A 61 6.40 -11.02 -1.39
CA MET A 61 5.08 -11.11 -2.05
C MET A 61 3.98 -11.50 -1.05
N PHE A 62 4.27 -12.44 -0.16
CA PHE A 62 3.37 -12.86 0.90
C PHE A 62 3.03 -11.69 1.84
N ASP A 63 4.04 -10.92 2.28
CA ASP A 63 3.79 -9.73 3.12
C ASP A 63 2.96 -8.68 2.41
N MET A 64 3.15 -8.50 1.11
CA MET A 64 2.37 -7.57 0.30
C MET A 64 0.89 -7.94 0.34
N GLN A 65 0.56 -9.21 0.08
CA GLN A 65 -0.82 -9.70 0.10
C GLN A 65 -1.43 -9.69 1.51
N MET A 66 -0.64 -10.09 2.52
CA MET A 66 -1.10 -10.04 3.91
C MET A 66 -1.36 -8.60 4.36
N ALA A 67 -0.53 -7.65 3.97
CA ALA A 67 -0.72 -6.25 4.30
C ALA A 67 -1.99 -5.68 3.65
N GLU A 68 -2.30 -6.03 2.39
CA GLU A 68 -3.56 -5.66 1.75
C GLU A 68 -4.78 -6.23 2.51
N ILE A 69 -4.73 -7.50 2.91
CA ILE A 69 -5.84 -8.12 3.66
C ILE A 69 -5.99 -7.51 5.05
N ILE A 70 -4.89 -7.34 5.79
CA ILE A 70 -4.93 -6.82 7.16
C ILE A 70 -5.35 -5.34 7.16
N SER A 71 -4.84 -4.53 6.23
CA SER A 71 -5.24 -3.12 6.05
C SER A 71 -6.67 -2.95 5.54
N SER A 72 -7.26 -3.98 4.92
CA SER A 72 -8.70 -3.98 4.62
C SER A 72 -9.58 -4.10 5.87
N GLY A 73 -9.01 -4.59 6.98
CA GLY A 73 -9.64 -4.56 8.30
C GLY A 73 -9.46 -3.21 9.00
N GLN A 74 -10.17 -2.99 10.11
CA GLN A 74 -10.03 -1.76 10.90
C GLN A 74 -8.83 -1.87 11.87
N ILE A 75 -7.61 -1.66 11.37
CA ILE A 75 -6.43 -1.44 12.21
C ILE A 75 -6.50 -0.04 12.84
N GLY A 76 -7.22 0.87 12.19
CA GLY A 76 -7.52 2.22 12.68
C GLY A 76 -6.48 3.26 12.28
N LEU A 77 -5.36 2.85 11.68
CA LEU A 77 -4.27 3.74 11.30
C LEU A 77 -4.66 4.65 10.12
N LYS A 78 -5.48 4.16 9.18
CA LYS A 78 -6.03 4.97 8.08
C LYS A 78 -6.65 6.27 8.59
N ALA A 79 -7.44 6.22 9.67
CA ALA A 79 -8.12 7.40 10.20
C ALA A 79 -7.13 8.44 10.78
N TYR A 80 -6.02 7.99 11.35
CA TYR A 80 -4.96 8.90 11.83
C TYR A 80 -4.18 9.52 10.66
N ILE A 81 -3.86 8.73 9.64
CA ILE A 81 -3.18 9.22 8.42
C ILE A 81 -4.06 10.25 7.70
N GLN A 82 -5.35 9.95 7.55
CA GLN A 82 -6.32 10.86 6.93
C GLN A 82 -6.36 12.20 7.67
N LYS A 83 -6.51 12.20 8.99
CA LYS A 83 -6.50 13.42 9.80
C LYS A 83 -5.19 14.21 9.67
N ALA A 84 -4.05 13.52 9.59
CA ALA A 84 -2.75 14.15 9.42
C ALA A 84 -2.63 14.82 8.04
N LEU A 85 -3.07 14.16 6.97
CA LEU A 85 -3.09 14.70 5.61
C LEU A 85 -4.05 15.87 5.47
N GLU A 86 -5.26 15.77 6.04
CA GLU A 86 -6.23 16.87 6.10
C GLU A 86 -5.66 18.08 6.83
N SER A 87 -5.02 17.87 7.99
CA SER A 87 -4.36 18.93 8.74
C SER A 87 -3.24 19.58 7.92
N TYR A 88 -2.36 18.78 7.30
CA TYR A 88 -1.29 19.30 6.44
C TYR A 88 -1.82 20.13 5.27
N SER A 89 -2.88 19.65 4.59
CA SER A 89 -3.50 20.38 3.48
C SER A 89 -4.07 21.74 3.92
N LYS A 90 -4.60 21.82 5.15
CA LYS A 90 -5.15 23.06 5.71
C LYS A 90 -4.08 24.13 5.94
N TYR A 91 -2.87 23.74 6.33
CA TYR A 91 -1.76 24.67 6.57
C TYR A 91 -0.99 25.08 5.30
N MET A 92 -1.19 24.38 4.18
CA MET A 92 -0.64 24.73 2.86
C MET A 92 -1.61 25.58 2.02
N GLY A 93 -2.84 25.79 2.51
CA GLY A 93 -3.88 26.62 1.87
C GLY A 93 -3.90 28.08 2.34
N GLU A 94 -2.93 28.49 3.16
CA GLU A 94 -2.58 29.90 3.46
C GLU A 94 -1.24 30.25 2.80
#